data_AF-A0A522W5S5-F1
#
_entry.id   AF-A0A522W5S5-F1
#
_cell.length_a   1.000
_cell.length_b   1.000
_cell.length_c   1.000
_cell.angle_alpha   90.00
_cell.angle_beta   90.00
_cell.angle_gamma   90.00
#
_symmetry.space_group_name_H-M   'P 1'
#
loop_
_entity.id
_entity.type
_entity.pdbx_description
1 polymer ?
#
loop_
_entity_poly.entity_id
_entity_poly.type
_entity_poly.pdbx_seq_one_letter_code
_entity_poly.pdbx_strand_id
1 'polypeptide(L)'
;MITEIVKVGDWEIKVGESWKVPEKTIKDLEEFLSDKWKMAVMRSVKYPWWSISNRKMPSPIVRVDLSPLVVGFSVKDCIYEVEVRPAGLGITTLLLVDQRSRWSEALSDCGGIIKCPDSSIQDDFICADLLSIPYSNDILSVNGKGPYWIRSDKFHFEDSSLVPIRDDGNKQYLVDLKMAQIAVAKNLDWEVPFVIKPLQGARCREVEVFLPSKMRKECNGFSTQTRVLKTLARSDEPFIVQSFIPPKKEIINGESGWVMWRIFFGWIDGYYQCVGGLWFWRPNLKIHGASDSICGPLR
;
A
#
# COMPACT_ATOMS: atom_id res chain seq x y z
N MET A 1 13.46 19.29 5.62
CA MET A 1 14.42 18.86 6.67
C MET A 1 13.72 17.88 7.61
N ILE A 2 14.47 17.15 8.44
CA ILE A 2 13.87 16.41 9.58
C ILE A 2 13.42 17.44 10.61
N THR A 3 12.16 17.35 11.02
CA THR A 3 11.54 18.26 11.99
C THR A 3 11.46 17.64 13.38
N GLU A 4 11.24 16.33 13.47
CA GLU A 4 11.11 15.62 14.75
C GLU A 4 11.44 14.13 14.63
N ILE A 5 11.60 13.46 15.78
CA ILE A 5 11.73 12.01 15.90
C ILE A 5 10.59 11.51 16.78
N VAL A 6 9.73 10.66 16.22
CA VAL A 6 8.59 10.06 16.93
C VAL A 6 8.96 8.63 17.35
N LYS A 7 8.75 8.31 18.63
CA LYS A 7 9.02 6.96 19.17
C LYS A 7 7.73 6.16 19.29
N VAL A 8 7.73 4.96 18.72
CA VAL A 8 6.61 4.03 18.73
C VAL A 8 7.11 2.65 19.14
N GLY A 9 6.99 2.31 20.43
CA GLY A 9 7.66 1.13 20.97
C GLY A 9 9.18 1.22 20.74
N ASP A 10 9.74 0.22 20.06
CA ASP A 10 11.17 0.18 19.69
C ASP A 10 11.49 0.91 18.38
N TRP A 11 10.49 1.53 17.73
CA TRP A 11 10.68 2.21 16.45
C TRP A 11 10.98 3.70 16.66
N GLU A 12 12.00 4.20 15.97
CA GLU A 12 12.28 5.62 15.85
C GLU A 12 11.94 6.07 14.42
N ILE A 13 10.97 6.98 14.31
CA ILE A 13 10.46 7.45 13.04
C ILE A 13 10.96 8.89 12.85
N LYS A 14 11.80 9.09 11.84
CA LYS A 14 12.28 10.41 11.44
C LYS A 14 11.20 11.10 10.64
N VAL A 15 10.65 12.19 11.17
CA VAL A 15 9.58 12.95 10.53
C VAL A 15 10.16 14.21 9.90
N GLY A 16 9.83 14.46 8.64
CA GLY A 16 10.16 15.67 7.92
C GLY A 16 8.96 16.58 7.69
N GLU A 17 9.23 17.70 7.00
CA GLU A 17 8.24 18.72 6.66
C GLU A 17 7.04 18.18 5.87
N SER A 18 5.89 18.83 6.04
CA SER A 18 4.68 18.50 5.26
C SER A 18 4.84 18.93 3.80
N TRP A 19 4.37 18.11 2.86
CA TRP A 19 4.35 18.42 1.43
C TRP A 19 2.92 18.55 0.94
N LYS A 20 2.71 19.41 -0.07
CA LYS A 20 1.41 19.59 -0.70
C LYS A 20 1.21 18.60 -1.86
N VAL A 21 0.11 17.86 -1.85
CA VAL A 21 -0.34 17.09 -3.01
C VAL A 21 -1.24 17.98 -3.86
N PRO A 22 -1.04 18.05 -5.19
CA PRO A 22 -1.95 18.82 -6.04
C PRO A 22 -3.38 18.29 -5.93
N GLU A 23 -4.36 19.18 -5.74
CA GLU A 23 -5.78 18.81 -5.58
C GLU A 23 -6.31 17.97 -6.75
N LYS A 24 -5.84 18.28 -7.97
CA LYS A 24 -6.16 17.50 -9.16
C LYS A 24 -5.70 16.04 -9.03
N THR A 25 -4.51 15.80 -8.46
CA THR A 25 -4.01 14.44 -8.20
C THR A 25 -4.92 13.69 -7.25
N ILE A 26 -5.37 14.35 -6.18
CA ILE A 26 -6.29 13.75 -5.21
C ILE A 26 -7.60 13.38 -5.90
N LYS A 27 -8.23 14.31 -6.63
CA LYS A 27 -9.48 14.06 -7.36
C LYS A 27 -9.35 12.93 -8.38
N ASP A 28 -8.28 12.93 -9.17
CA ASP A 28 -8.00 11.88 -10.16
C ASP A 28 -7.84 10.49 -9.48
N LEU A 29 -7.27 10.44 -8.27
CA LEU A 29 -7.17 9.21 -7.47
C LEU A 29 -8.52 8.78 -6.89
N GLU A 30 -9.33 9.71 -6.35
CA GLU A 30 -10.67 9.43 -5.81
C GLU A 30 -11.58 8.84 -6.90
N GLU A 31 -11.59 9.42 -8.11
CA GLU A 31 -12.32 8.91 -9.27
C GLU A 31 -11.79 7.52 -9.69
N PHE A 32 -10.46 7.39 -9.84
CA PHE A 32 -9.85 6.10 -10.20
C PHE A 32 -10.22 4.98 -9.22
N LEU A 33 -10.18 5.27 -7.91
CA LEU A 33 -10.48 4.31 -6.86
C LEU A 33 -11.95 3.94 -6.84
N SER A 34 -12.83 4.93 -6.90
CA SER A 34 -14.29 4.75 -6.79
C SER A 34 -14.88 4.01 -7.99
N ASP A 35 -14.31 4.22 -9.19
CA ASP A 35 -14.87 3.68 -10.42
C ASP A 35 -14.07 2.50 -10.95
N LYS A 36 -12.82 2.75 -11.38
CA LYS A 36 -12.05 1.79 -12.18
C LYS A 36 -11.49 0.69 -11.31
N TRP A 37 -10.79 1.06 -10.24
CA TRP A 37 -10.09 0.12 -9.37
C TRP A 37 -11.06 -0.76 -8.58
N LYS A 38 -12.07 -0.15 -7.95
CA LYS A 38 -13.14 -0.87 -7.24
C LYS A 38 -13.74 -1.98 -8.11
N MET A 39 -14.15 -1.64 -9.35
CA MET A 39 -14.77 -2.59 -10.26
C MET A 39 -13.80 -3.68 -10.74
N ALA A 40 -12.51 -3.36 -10.91
CA ALA A 40 -11.50 -4.37 -11.20
C ALA A 40 -11.33 -5.36 -10.04
N VAL A 41 -11.19 -4.87 -8.81
CA VAL A 41 -11.07 -5.72 -7.62
C VAL A 41 -12.32 -6.61 -7.47
N MET A 42 -13.52 -6.03 -7.54
CA MET A 42 -14.77 -6.78 -7.40
C MET A 42 -14.94 -7.90 -8.44
N ARG A 43 -14.37 -7.77 -9.65
CA ARG A 43 -14.39 -8.83 -10.68
C ARG A 43 -13.33 -9.90 -10.44
N SER A 44 -12.21 -9.55 -9.83
CA SER A 44 -11.09 -10.45 -9.57
C SER A 44 -11.20 -11.24 -8.26
N VAL A 45 -12.15 -10.89 -7.40
CA VAL A 45 -12.35 -11.53 -6.09
C VAL A 45 -12.81 -12.97 -6.26
N LYS A 46 -12.08 -13.88 -5.62
CA LYS A 46 -12.42 -15.31 -5.56
C LYS A 46 -13.17 -15.64 -4.29
N TYR A 47 -12.82 -14.98 -3.19
CA TYR A 47 -13.41 -15.20 -1.87
C TYR A 47 -13.93 -13.87 -1.33
N PRO A 48 -15.22 -13.53 -1.54
CA PRO A 48 -15.76 -12.27 -1.08
C PRO A 48 -15.82 -12.21 0.45
N TRP A 49 -15.27 -11.14 1.03
CA TRP A 49 -15.35 -10.84 2.47
C TRP A 49 -16.51 -9.90 2.78
N TRP A 50 -16.73 -9.62 4.07
CA TRP A 50 -17.89 -8.85 4.55
C TRP A 50 -18.10 -7.53 3.80
N SER A 51 -17.05 -6.72 3.58
CA SER A 51 -17.17 -5.41 2.91
C SER A 51 -17.67 -5.54 1.47
N ILE A 52 -17.17 -6.53 0.72
CA ILE A 52 -17.63 -6.76 -0.66
C ILE A 52 -19.07 -7.26 -0.66
N SER A 53 -19.38 -8.23 0.20
CA SER A 53 -20.69 -8.85 0.26
C SER A 53 -21.78 -7.85 0.64
N ASN A 54 -21.54 -7.04 1.67
CA ASN A 54 -22.55 -6.20 2.31
C ASN A 54 -22.53 -4.73 1.86
N ARG A 55 -21.34 -4.16 1.55
CA ARG A 55 -21.19 -2.74 1.19
C ARG A 55 -20.84 -2.50 -0.26
N LYS A 56 -20.59 -3.56 -1.03
CA LYS A 56 -20.10 -3.46 -2.41
C LYS A 56 -18.87 -2.56 -2.48
N MET A 57 -17.94 -2.70 -1.52
CA MET A 57 -16.67 -1.98 -1.48
C MET A 57 -15.53 -2.94 -1.12
N PRO A 58 -14.32 -2.79 -1.68
CA PRO A 58 -13.18 -3.63 -1.30
C PRO A 58 -12.75 -3.45 0.15
N SER A 59 -12.63 -2.23 0.65
CA SER A 59 -12.17 -2.00 2.03
C SER A 59 -12.60 -0.61 2.50
N PRO A 60 -12.89 -0.41 3.80
CA PRO A 60 -13.23 0.92 4.30
C PRO A 60 -12.06 1.89 4.22
N ILE A 61 -10.81 1.39 4.29
CA ILE A 61 -9.59 2.17 4.09
C ILE A 61 -8.70 1.46 3.08
N VAL A 62 -8.28 2.18 2.05
CA VAL A 62 -7.30 1.69 1.07
C VAL A 62 -6.10 2.62 1.04
N ARG A 63 -4.96 2.12 0.57
CA ARG A 63 -3.74 2.91 0.45
C ARG A 63 -3.19 2.84 -0.95
N VAL A 64 -2.90 3.99 -1.53
CA VAL A 64 -2.24 4.11 -2.83
C VAL A 64 -0.77 4.46 -2.60
N ASP A 65 0.12 3.56 -3.00
CA ASP A 65 1.54 3.83 -3.10
C ASP A 65 1.84 4.28 -4.54
N LEU A 66 2.40 5.49 -4.72
CA LEU A 66 2.64 6.11 -6.03
C LEU A 66 3.90 6.97 -6.06
N SER A 67 4.43 7.20 -7.26
CA SER A 67 5.47 8.22 -7.46
C SER A 67 4.87 9.62 -7.31
N PRO A 68 5.56 10.59 -6.67
CA PRO A 68 5.23 12.00 -6.83
C PRO A 68 5.20 12.33 -8.33
N LEU A 69 4.25 13.14 -8.77
CA LEU A 69 4.00 13.37 -10.20
C LEU A 69 5.29 13.67 -10.97
N VAL A 70 5.64 12.76 -11.88
CA VAL A 70 6.71 12.95 -12.86
C VAL A 70 6.10 13.67 -14.06
N VAL A 71 6.77 14.71 -14.55
CA VAL A 71 6.30 15.48 -15.72
C VAL A 71 6.02 14.52 -16.89
N GLY A 72 4.83 14.62 -17.48
CA GLY A 72 4.40 13.80 -18.61
C GLY A 72 3.69 12.49 -18.26
N PHE A 73 3.55 12.14 -16.98
CA PHE A 73 2.80 10.95 -16.55
C PHE A 73 1.39 11.32 -16.09
N SER A 74 0.40 10.48 -16.42
CA SER A 74 -0.91 10.57 -15.77
C SER A 74 -0.83 10.03 -14.35
N VAL A 75 -1.78 10.42 -13.49
CA VAL A 75 -1.86 9.92 -12.10
C VAL A 75 -1.89 8.40 -12.05
N LYS A 76 -2.67 7.76 -12.94
CA LYS A 76 -2.75 6.30 -13.04
C LYS A 76 -1.39 5.67 -13.34
N ASP A 77 -0.60 6.31 -14.20
CA ASP A 77 0.72 5.82 -14.59
C ASP A 77 1.76 6.01 -13.49
N CYS A 78 1.44 6.73 -12.42
CA CYS A 78 2.31 6.89 -11.25
C CYS A 78 2.03 5.84 -10.16
N ILE A 79 0.94 5.07 -10.23
CA ILE A 79 0.52 4.14 -9.18
C ILE A 79 1.36 2.84 -9.22
N TYR A 80 2.04 2.56 -8.12
CA TYR A 80 2.74 1.29 -7.91
C TYR A 80 1.79 0.19 -7.46
N GLU A 81 0.94 0.49 -6.49
CA GLU A 81 0.03 -0.46 -5.86
C GLU A 81 -1.09 0.29 -5.11
N VAL A 82 -2.29 -0.28 -5.12
CA VAL A 82 -3.36 -0.01 -4.18
C VAL A 82 -3.48 -1.20 -3.22
N GLU A 83 -3.29 -0.98 -1.93
CA GLU A 83 -3.39 -2.00 -0.87
C GLU A 83 -4.74 -1.89 -0.16
N VAL A 84 -5.50 -2.99 -0.18
CA VAL A 84 -6.82 -3.15 0.46
C VAL A 84 -6.74 -3.40 1.96
N ARG A 85 -5.60 -3.92 2.43
CA ARG A 85 -5.32 -4.22 3.83
C ARG A 85 -4.06 -3.46 4.29
N PRO A 86 -4.06 -2.13 4.18
CA PRO A 86 -2.84 -1.34 4.32
C PRO A 86 -2.18 -1.46 5.68
N ALA A 87 -0.87 -1.63 5.71
CA ALA A 87 -0.05 -1.43 6.90
C ALA A 87 0.30 0.06 7.12
N GLY A 88 0.71 0.41 8.34
CA GLY A 88 1.12 1.77 8.69
C GLY A 88 -0.03 2.69 9.10
N LEU A 89 -1.18 2.13 9.50
CA LEU A 89 -2.36 2.91 9.89
C LEU A 89 -2.08 3.72 11.15
N GLY A 90 -1.52 3.08 12.18
CA GLY A 90 -1.22 3.73 13.45
C GLY A 90 -0.28 4.91 13.33
N ILE A 91 0.85 4.74 12.65
CA ILE A 91 1.82 5.81 12.40
C ILE A 91 1.18 6.94 11.60
N THR A 92 0.39 6.61 10.57
CA THR A 92 -0.27 7.63 9.76
C THR A 92 -1.30 8.41 10.57
N THR A 93 -2.17 7.74 11.34
CA THR A 93 -3.17 8.38 12.21
C THR A 93 -2.51 9.20 13.34
N LEU A 94 -1.34 8.76 13.82
CA LEU A 94 -0.55 9.48 14.81
C LEU A 94 -0.04 10.81 14.25
N LEU A 95 0.54 10.80 13.04
CA LEU A 95 1.15 11.97 12.41
C LEU A 95 0.13 12.93 11.77
N LEU A 96 -1.06 12.45 11.37
CA LEU A 96 -2.10 13.24 10.71
C LEU A 96 -3.27 13.57 11.65
N VAL A 97 -2.96 14.27 12.76
CA VAL A 97 -3.92 14.58 13.83
C VAL A 97 -5.17 15.29 13.31
N ASP A 98 -4.98 16.24 12.39
CA ASP A 98 -6.05 17.06 11.78
C ASP A 98 -6.96 16.27 10.85
N GLN A 99 -6.56 15.08 10.41
CA GLN A 99 -7.34 14.23 9.51
C GLN A 99 -8.12 13.13 10.24
N ARG A 100 -7.92 12.94 11.55
CA ARG A 100 -8.50 11.83 12.31
C ARG A 100 -10.01 11.72 12.21
N SER A 101 -10.74 12.83 12.10
CA SER A 101 -12.20 12.81 11.90
C SER A 101 -12.61 12.04 10.66
N ARG A 102 -11.89 12.21 9.54
CA ARG A 102 -12.16 11.48 8.28
C ARG A 102 -11.80 10.00 8.38
N TRP A 103 -10.76 9.66 9.14
CA TRP A 103 -10.45 8.26 9.47
C TRP A 103 -11.56 7.62 10.30
N SER A 104 -12.03 8.30 11.35
CA SER A 104 -13.15 7.85 12.18
C SER A 104 -14.43 7.68 11.35
N GLU A 105 -14.70 8.58 10.42
CA GLU A 105 -15.86 8.49 9.53
C GLU A 105 -15.79 7.25 8.63
N ALA A 106 -14.66 7.02 7.96
CA ALA A 106 -14.44 5.86 7.11
C ALA A 106 -14.48 4.52 7.88
N LEU A 107 -14.13 4.53 9.16
CA LEU A 107 -14.15 3.37 10.06
C LEU A 107 -15.32 3.37 11.04
N SER A 108 -16.33 4.21 10.82
CA SER A 108 -17.43 4.44 11.78
C SER A 108 -18.19 3.18 12.16
N ASP A 109 -18.30 2.23 11.23
CA ASP A 109 -18.97 0.96 11.45
C ASP A 109 -18.02 -0.20 11.78
N CYS A 110 -16.72 0.08 11.97
CA CYS A 110 -15.75 -0.95 12.34
C CYS A 110 -16.03 -1.39 13.78
N GLY A 111 -16.50 -2.63 13.96
CA GLY A 111 -16.78 -3.20 15.28
C GLY A 111 -15.52 -3.46 16.11
N GLY A 112 -14.34 -3.37 15.50
CA GLY A 112 -13.06 -3.54 16.17
C GLY A 112 -11.94 -3.95 15.22
N ILE A 113 -10.70 -3.74 15.66
CA ILE A 113 -9.49 -4.26 15.04
C ILE A 113 -9.06 -5.53 15.78
N ILE A 114 -8.89 -6.62 15.04
CA ILE A 114 -8.50 -7.91 15.60
C ILE A 114 -7.17 -8.33 15.03
N LYS A 115 -6.19 -8.54 15.89
CA LYS A 115 -4.87 -9.05 15.52
C LYS A 115 -4.72 -10.49 15.97
N CYS A 116 -4.41 -11.40 15.04
CA CYS A 116 -4.03 -12.75 15.42
C CYS A 116 -2.58 -12.80 15.96
N PRO A 117 -2.30 -13.60 17.01
CA PRO A 117 -1.00 -13.65 17.69
C PRO A 117 0.20 -13.89 16.77
N ASP A 118 0.00 -14.62 15.67
CA ASP A 118 1.06 -15.02 14.73
C ASP A 118 1.50 -13.88 13.78
N SER A 119 0.87 -12.71 13.87
CA SER A 119 1.22 -11.56 13.04
C SER A 119 2.31 -10.69 13.69
N SER A 120 3.26 -10.23 12.86
CA SER A 120 4.35 -9.33 13.24
C SER A 120 3.85 -8.11 14.02
N ILE A 121 4.74 -7.43 14.77
CA ILE A 121 4.43 -6.12 15.39
C ILE A 121 3.80 -5.22 14.32
N GLN A 122 2.61 -4.70 14.61
CA GLN A 122 1.83 -3.82 13.75
C GLN A 122 1.41 -2.64 14.60
N ASP A 123 1.31 -1.48 13.97
CA ASP A 123 0.94 -0.21 14.59
C ASP A 123 -0.58 -0.04 14.71
N ASP A 124 -1.39 -1.01 14.29
CA ASP A 124 -2.84 -0.89 14.29
C ASP A 124 -3.44 -0.61 15.67
N PHE A 125 -2.81 -1.05 16.76
CA PHE A 125 -3.26 -0.74 18.12
C PHE A 125 -3.25 0.76 18.41
N ILE A 126 -2.32 1.51 17.80
CA ILE A 126 -2.22 2.97 17.91
C ILE A 126 -3.39 3.61 17.16
N CYS A 127 -3.70 3.11 15.97
CA CYS A 127 -4.86 3.58 15.21
C CYS A 127 -6.15 3.34 16.00
N ALA A 128 -6.30 2.14 16.56
CA ALA A 128 -7.45 1.77 17.38
C ALA A 128 -7.61 2.69 18.61
N ASP A 129 -6.53 2.92 19.36
CA ASP A 129 -6.53 3.82 20.51
C ASP A 129 -6.90 5.26 20.11
N LEU A 130 -6.22 5.81 19.10
CA LEU A 130 -6.43 7.19 18.64
C LEU A 130 -7.83 7.44 18.07
N LEU A 131 -8.48 6.42 17.52
CA LEU A 131 -9.83 6.50 16.94
C LEU A 131 -10.91 5.92 17.85
N SER A 132 -10.56 5.48 19.06
CA SER A 132 -11.48 4.82 20.01
C SER A 132 -12.20 3.59 19.43
N ILE A 133 -11.50 2.82 18.60
CA ILE A 133 -11.99 1.55 18.03
C ILE A 133 -11.53 0.41 18.94
N PRO A 134 -12.38 -0.56 19.29
CA PRO A 134 -11.96 -1.71 20.09
C PRO A 134 -10.79 -2.46 19.43
N TYR A 135 -9.75 -2.80 20.22
CA TYR A 135 -8.62 -3.59 19.76
C TYR A 135 -8.50 -4.88 20.58
N SER A 136 -8.34 -6.02 19.90
CA SER A 136 -8.10 -7.31 20.56
C SER A 136 -6.98 -8.09 19.88
N ASN A 137 -6.12 -8.71 20.70
CA ASN A 137 -5.17 -9.74 20.27
C ASN A 137 -5.76 -11.16 20.42
N ASP A 138 -6.96 -11.27 20.98
CA ASP A 138 -7.66 -12.53 21.16
C ASP A 138 -8.80 -12.60 20.15
N ILE A 139 -8.69 -13.54 19.22
CA ILE A 139 -9.73 -13.73 18.22
C ILE A 139 -10.96 -14.44 18.78
N LEU A 140 -10.82 -15.18 19.89
CA LEU A 140 -11.92 -15.85 20.58
C LEU A 140 -12.80 -14.87 21.36
N SER A 141 -12.27 -13.67 21.68
CA SER A 141 -13.04 -12.62 22.35
C SER A 141 -14.10 -11.99 21.44
N VAL A 142 -14.13 -12.37 20.16
CA VAL A 142 -15.02 -11.78 19.16
C VAL A 142 -16.03 -12.82 18.70
N ASN A 143 -17.29 -12.66 19.12
CA ASN A 143 -18.41 -13.56 18.85
C ASN A 143 -18.93 -13.53 17.40
N GLY A 144 -18.06 -13.30 16.40
CA GLY A 144 -18.37 -13.41 14.96
C GLY A 144 -19.49 -12.49 14.43
N LYS A 145 -19.99 -11.53 15.23
CA LYS A 145 -21.14 -10.69 14.91
C LYS A 145 -20.75 -9.23 14.73
N GLY A 146 -19.88 -8.96 13.77
CA GLY A 146 -19.58 -7.61 13.34
C GLY A 146 -18.70 -7.59 12.10
N PRO A 147 -18.69 -6.45 11.37
CA PRO A 147 -17.56 -6.15 10.51
C PRO A 147 -16.34 -5.79 11.37
N TYR A 148 -15.26 -6.55 11.25
CA TYR A 148 -14.01 -6.32 11.96
C TYR A 148 -12.85 -6.10 10.99
N TRP A 149 -11.89 -5.27 11.38
CA TRP A 149 -10.63 -5.19 10.66
C TRP A 149 -9.70 -6.33 11.14
N ILE A 150 -9.61 -7.41 10.38
CA ILE A 150 -8.93 -8.64 10.82
C ILE A 150 -7.53 -8.76 10.20
N ARG A 151 -6.52 -8.83 11.05
CA ARG A 151 -5.12 -9.15 10.70
C ARG A 151 -4.86 -10.62 11.01
N SER A 152 -5.17 -11.47 10.03
CA SER A 152 -5.00 -12.92 10.16
C SER A 152 -4.66 -13.56 8.83
N ASP A 153 -4.19 -14.81 8.91
CA ASP A 153 -4.14 -15.83 7.86
C ASP A 153 -5.20 -16.94 8.10
N LYS A 154 -5.97 -16.86 9.19
CA LYS A 154 -7.05 -17.80 9.53
C LYS A 154 -8.32 -17.45 8.77
N PHE A 155 -8.66 -18.27 7.79
CA PHE A 155 -9.71 -17.95 6.81
C PHE A 155 -11.16 -18.01 7.30
N HIS A 156 -11.44 -18.57 8.47
CA HIS A 156 -12.83 -18.74 8.95
C HIS A 156 -13.48 -17.43 9.41
N PHE A 157 -12.76 -16.31 9.35
CA PHE A 157 -13.28 -14.97 9.66
C PHE A 157 -13.56 -14.10 8.43
N GLU A 158 -13.41 -14.64 7.21
CA GLU A 158 -13.59 -13.88 5.97
C GLU A 158 -14.97 -13.20 5.91
N ASP A 159 -16.01 -13.91 6.35
CA ASP A 159 -17.40 -13.44 6.37
C ASP A 159 -17.65 -12.28 7.34
N SER A 160 -16.74 -12.04 8.30
CA SER A 160 -16.79 -10.93 9.25
C SER A 160 -15.73 -9.87 8.97
N SER A 161 -14.81 -10.12 8.03
CA SER A 161 -13.65 -9.26 7.81
C SER A 161 -13.97 -8.08 6.89
N LEU A 162 -13.55 -6.89 7.28
CA LEU A 162 -13.62 -5.67 6.47
C LEU A 162 -12.61 -5.65 5.31
N VAL A 163 -11.60 -6.51 5.38
CA VAL A 163 -10.45 -6.63 4.46
C VAL A 163 -10.29 -8.10 4.05
N PRO A 164 -9.66 -8.40 2.90
CA PRO A 164 -9.45 -9.79 2.52
C PRO A 164 -8.50 -10.51 3.49
N ILE A 165 -8.77 -11.79 3.72
CA ILE A 165 -7.85 -12.71 4.39
C ILE A 165 -7.23 -13.64 3.35
N ARG A 166 -8.04 -14.35 2.55
CA ARG A 166 -7.57 -15.26 1.49
C ARG A 166 -6.99 -14.54 0.28
N ASP A 167 -7.67 -13.50 -0.19
CA ASP A 167 -7.28 -12.74 -1.38
C ASP A 167 -6.29 -11.60 -1.04
N ASP A 168 -5.69 -11.60 0.15
CA ASP A 168 -4.72 -10.58 0.54
C ASP A 168 -3.52 -10.55 -0.40
N GLY A 169 -3.08 -9.34 -0.74
CA GLY A 169 -1.96 -9.11 -1.65
C GLY A 169 -2.21 -9.47 -3.11
N ASN A 170 -3.45 -9.81 -3.51
CA ASN A 170 -3.82 -10.10 -4.89
C ASN A 170 -3.76 -8.83 -5.77
N LYS A 171 -2.96 -8.91 -6.84
CA LYS A 171 -2.68 -7.83 -7.80
C LYS A 171 -3.35 -8.03 -9.16
N GLN A 172 -4.29 -8.95 -9.29
CA GLN A 172 -5.02 -9.21 -10.53
C GLN A 172 -5.67 -7.94 -11.11
N TYR A 173 -6.13 -7.02 -10.25
CA TYR A 173 -6.67 -5.73 -10.70
C TYR A 173 -5.68 -4.92 -11.56
N LEU A 174 -4.36 -5.05 -11.35
CA LEU A 174 -3.36 -4.36 -12.19
C LEU A 174 -3.38 -4.90 -13.63
N VAL A 175 -3.59 -6.21 -13.79
CA VAL A 175 -3.73 -6.84 -15.11
C VAL A 175 -5.05 -6.41 -15.76
N ASP A 176 -6.15 -6.47 -15.00
CA ASP A 176 -7.49 -6.11 -15.49
C ASP A 176 -7.59 -4.64 -15.92
N LEU A 177 -6.84 -3.75 -15.26
CA LEU A 177 -6.74 -2.32 -15.58
C LEU A 177 -5.68 -2.00 -16.63
N LYS A 178 -5.01 -3.01 -17.20
CA LYS A 178 -3.90 -2.89 -18.16
C LYS A 178 -2.74 -2.03 -17.64
N MET A 179 -2.49 -2.08 -16.34
CA MET A 179 -1.36 -1.45 -15.67
C MET A 179 -0.18 -2.41 -15.54
N ALA A 180 -0.43 -3.71 -15.67
CA ALA A 180 0.57 -4.77 -15.71
C ALA A 180 0.10 -5.88 -16.67
N GLN A 181 0.98 -6.85 -16.92
CA GLN A 181 0.65 -8.08 -17.64
C GLN A 181 1.24 -9.28 -16.89
N ILE A 182 0.73 -10.48 -17.13
CA ILE A 182 1.34 -11.69 -16.59
C ILE A 182 2.77 -11.82 -17.15
N ALA A 183 3.74 -11.97 -16.26
CA ALA A 183 5.14 -12.07 -16.62
C ALA A 183 5.42 -13.45 -17.23
N VAL A 184 5.96 -13.46 -18.45
CA VAL A 184 6.45 -14.66 -19.10
C VAL A 184 7.92 -14.42 -19.40
N ALA A 185 8.83 -15.20 -18.80
CA ALA A 185 10.27 -14.94 -18.82
C ALA A 185 10.85 -14.71 -20.23
N LYS A 186 10.38 -15.48 -21.22
CA LYS A 186 10.79 -15.36 -22.63
C LYS A 186 10.31 -14.09 -23.34
N ASN A 187 9.29 -13.41 -22.80
CA ASN A 187 8.67 -12.22 -23.38
C ASN A 187 9.07 -10.92 -22.67
N LEU A 188 9.96 -10.99 -21.68
CA LEU A 188 10.45 -9.79 -21.00
C LEU A 188 11.35 -8.99 -21.94
N ASP A 189 11.05 -7.71 -22.09
CA ASP A 189 11.88 -6.77 -22.83
C ASP A 189 13.01 -6.26 -21.92
N TRP A 190 14.22 -6.76 -22.17
CA TRP A 190 15.42 -6.42 -21.38
C TRP A 190 16.05 -5.07 -21.78
N GLU A 191 15.52 -4.39 -22.78
CA GLU A 191 15.97 -3.05 -23.21
C GLU A 191 15.25 -1.92 -22.49
N VAL A 192 14.13 -2.21 -21.82
CA VAL A 192 13.32 -1.24 -21.07
C VAL A 192 13.30 -1.53 -19.56
N PRO A 193 13.18 -0.50 -18.71
CA PRO A 193 12.96 -0.66 -17.28
C PRO A 193 11.63 -1.32 -16.94
N PHE A 194 11.64 -2.30 -16.02
CA PHE A 194 10.41 -2.93 -15.52
C PHE A 194 10.54 -3.41 -14.08
N VAL A 195 9.39 -3.70 -13.47
CA VAL A 195 9.28 -4.34 -12.15
C VAL A 195 8.51 -5.64 -12.31
N ILE A 196 9.05 -6.73 -11.77
CA ILE A 196 8.26 -7.95 -11.56
C ILE A 196 7.86 -8.05 -10.09
N LYS A 197 6.64 -8.52 -9.86
CA LYS A 197 6.10 -8.78 -8.53
C LYS A 197 5.19 -10.02 -8.58
N PRO A 198 5.12 -10.82 -7.50
CA PRO A 198 4.16 -11.92 -7.42
C PRO A 198 2.73 -11.41 -7.65
N LEU A 199 1.90 -12.18 -8.35
CA LEU A 199 0.49 -11.86 -8.56
C LEU A 199 -0.24 -11.82 -7.22
N GLN A 200 0.03 -12.78 -6.34
CA GLN A 200 -0.36 -12.74 -4.95
C GLN A 200 0.87 -12.61 -4.04
N GLY A 201 0.95 -11.54 -3.25
CA GLY A 201 2.04 -11.36 -2.28
C GLY A 201 2.05 -10.00 -1.61
N ALA A 202 2.85 -9.87 -0.55
CA ALA A 202 2.93 -8.65 0.27
C ALA A 202 4.37 -8.33 0.71
N ARG A 203 4.56 -7.13 1.27
CA ARG A 203 5.81 -6.69 1.94
C ARG A 203 7.05 -6.71 1.04
N CYS A 204 6.88 -6.45 -0.26
CA CYS A 204 7.96 -6.43 -1.25
C CYS A 204 8.80 -7.73 -1.35
N ARG A 205 8.28 -8.86 -0.85
CA ARG A 205 8.93 -10.16 -1.05
C ARG A 205 8.92 -10.50 -2.53
N GLU A 206 10.08 -10.93 -3.03
CA GLU A 206 10.27 -11.35 -4.43
C GLU A 206 9.98 -10.25 -5.48
N VAL A 207 9.90 -8.99 -5.05
CA VAL A 207 9.83 -7.84 -5.97
C VAL A 207 11.22 -7.54 -6.50
N GLU A 208 11.35 -7.62 -7.82
CA GLU A 208 12.59 -7.36 -8.54
C GLU A 208 12.42 -6.17 -9.48
N VAL A 209 13.28 -5.18 -9.33
CA VAL A 209 13.32 -4.00 -10.21
C VAL A 209 14.45 -4.21 -11.21
N PHE A 210 14.13 -4.31 -12.49
CA PHE A 210 15.13 -4.43 -13.54
C PHE A 210 15.39 -3.08 -14.21
N LEU A 211 16.68 -2.73 -14.31
CA LEU A 211 17.15 -1.61 -15.12
C LEU A 211 18.17 -2.11 -16.15
N PRO A 212 18.07 -1.69 -17.43
CA PRO A 212 19.07 -1.97 -18.45
C PRO A 212 20.45 -1.45 -18.03
N SER A 213 21.52 -2.12 -18.46
CA SER A 213 22.90 -1.81 -18.03
C SER A 213 23.29 -0.34 -18.22
N LYS A 214 22.79 0.30 -19.28
CA LYS A 214 23.01 1.73 -19.57
C LYS A 214 22.45 2.68 -18.49
N MET A 215 21.45 2.25 -17.72
CA MET A 215 20.76 3.04 -16.69
C MET A 215 21.20 2.70 -15.25
N ARG A 216 22.04 1.67 -15.06
CA ARG A 216 22.40 1.16 -13.73
C ARG A 216 23.33 2.05 -12.92
N LYS A 217 24.00 3.02 -13.56
CA LYS A 217 24.96 3.89 -12.87
C LYS A 217 24.30 4.88 -11.90
N GLU A 218 22.97 5.01 -11.95
CA GLU A 218 22.24 6.10 -11.30
C GLU A 218 21.59 5.72 -9.96
N CYS A 219 21.48 4.43 -9.63
CA CYS A 219 20.78 3.97 -8.42
C CYS A 219 21.23 2.59 -7.95
N ASN A 220 21.14 2.32 -6.65
CA ASN A 220 21.27 0.98 -6.06
C ASN A 220 19.89 0.33 -5.88
N GLY A 221 19.84 -1.00 -5.73
CA GLY A 221 18.61 -1.73 -5.40
C GLY A 221 17.87 -2.37 -6.59
N PHE A 222 18.48 -2.36 -7.77
CA PHE A 222 18.00 -3.10 -8.95
C PHE A 222 18.51 -4.55 -8.96
N SER A 223 17.90 -5.36 -9.82
CA SER A 223 18.18 -6.77 -9.98
C SER A 223 18.72 -7.05 -11.37
N THR A 224 19.69 -7.97 -11.44
CA THR A 224 20.26 -8.43 -12.71
C THR A 224 19.25 -9.30 -13.46
N GLN A 225 19.41 -9.40 -14.78
CA GLN A 225 18.61 -10.32 -15.60
C GLN A 225 18.63 -11.75 -15.05
N THR A 226 19.80 -12.25 -14.65
CA THR A 226 19.95 -13.57 -14.03
C THR A 226 19.15 -13.70 -12.74
N ARG A 227 19.10 -12.65 -11.91
CA ARG A 227 18.32 -12.66 -10.66
C ARG A 227 16.82 -12.70 -10.96
N VAL A 228 16.34 -11.87 -11.89
CA VAL A 228 14.94 -11.86 -12.32
C VAL A 228 14.51 -13.24 -12.84
N LEU A 229 15.31 -13.84 -13.72
CA LEU A 229 15.03 -15.19 -14.26
C LEU A 229 15.03 -16.26 -13.16
N LYS A 230 15.95 -16.19 -12.19
CA LYS A 230 15.97 -17.10 -11.04
C LYS A 230 14.73 -16.95 -10.16
N THR A 231 14.26 -15.72 -9.93
CA THR A 231 13.04 -15.47 -9.16
C THR A 231 11.82 -16.08 -9.87
N LEU A 232 11.66 -15.83 -11.17
CA LEU A 232 10.56 -16.39 -11.97
C LEU A 232 10.57 -17.92 -12.05
N ALA A 233 11.75 -18.55 -12.02
CA ALA A 233 11.88 -20.00 -12.11
C ALA A 233 11.68 -20.74 -10.78
N ARG A 234 11.72 -20.04 -9.64
CA ARG A 234 11.68 -20.65 -8.30
C ARG A 234 10.30 -20.70 -7.66
N SER A 235 9.36 -19.92 -8.18
CA SER A 235 8.08 -19.70 -7.55
C SER A 235 6.97 -20.41 -8.32
N ASP A 236 6.09 -21.08 -7.59
CA ASP A 236 4.88 -21.69 -8.14
C ASP A 236 3.77 -20.63 -8.36
N GLU A 237 3.93 -19.43 -7.81
CA GLU A 237 2.99 -18.33 -7.94
C GLU A 237 3.27 -17.54 -9.24
N PRO A 238 2.24 -17.22 -10.06
CA PRO A 238 2.42 -16.35 -11.21
C PRO A 238 2.98 -14.98 -10.83
N PHE A 239 3.78 -14.39 -11.72
CA PHE A 239 4.26 -13.02 -11.56
C PHE A 239 3.53 -12.10 -12.53
N ILE A 240 3.49 -10.81 -12.20
CA ILE A 240 3.14 -9.74 -13.13
C ILE A 240 4.37 -8.88 -13.42
N VAL A 241 4.43 -8.34 -14.62
CA VAL A 241 5.40 -7.32 -15.03
C VAL A 241 4.68 -6.00 -15.27
N GLN A 242 5.20 -4.95 -14.65
CA GLN A 242 4.74 -3.57 -14.77
C GLN A 242 5.90 -2.71 -15.27
N SER A 243 5.63 -1.75 -16.15
CA SER A 243 6.63 -0.75 -16.55
C SER A 243 7.20 -0.07 -15.31
N PHE A 244 8.52 0.11 -15.25
CA PHE A 244 9.13 0.75 -14.10
C PHE A 244 8.84 2.25 -14.14
N ILE A 245 8.22 2.73 -13.07
CA ILE A 245 7.90 4.13 -12.86
C ILE A 245 8.94 4.67 -11.86
N PRO A 246 9.83 5.59 -12.26
CA PRO A 246 10.86 6.07 -11.35
C PRO A 246 10.23 6.86 -10.18
N PRO A 247 10.62 6.58 -8.93
CA PRO A 247 10.31 7.47 -7.82
C PRO A 247 11.01 8.82 -8.02
N LYS A 248 10.50 9.87 -7.39
CA LYS A 248 11.13 11.20 -7.47
C LYS A 248 12.43 11.21 -6.67
N LYS A 249 13.52 11.66 -7.29
CA LYS A 249 14.81 11.83 -6.60
C LYS A 249 14.82 13.17 -5.86
N GLU A 250 15.19 13.15 -4.59
CA GLU A 250 15.17 14.31 -3.70
C GLU A 250 16.37 14.32 -2.76
N ILE A 251 16.76 15.52 -2.31
CA ILE A 251 17.84 15.70 -1.33
C ILE A 251 17.20 16.07 0.01
N ILE A 252 17.39 15.21 1.02
CA ILE A 252 16.93 15.46 2.39
C ILE A 252 18.14 15.38 3.31
N ASN A 253 18.36 16.43 4.10
CA ASN A 253 19.50 16.56 5.01
C ASN A 253 20.87 16.32 4.34
N GLY A 254 21.02 16.79 3.10
CA GLY A 254 22.28 16.66 2.34
C GLY A 254 22.49 15.28 1.68
N GLU A 255 21.60 14.32 1.89
CA GLU A 255 21.66 13.00 1.27
C GLU A 255 20.65 12.89 0.12
N SER A 256 21.08 12.31 -1.01
CA SER A 256 20.18 12.04 -2.12
C SER A 256 19.46 10.70 -1.91
N GLY A 257 18.15 10.71 -2.11
CA GLY A 257 17.33 9.51 -2.05
C GLY A 257 16.10 9.58 -2.94
N TRP A 258 15.22 8.62 -2.76
CA TRP A 258 14.02 8.39 -3.55
C TRP A 258 12.78 8.59 -2.72
N VAL A 259 11.78 9.23 -3.31
CA VAL A 259 10.51 9.54 -2.65
C VAL A 259 9.35 8.83 -3.31
N MET A 260 8.49 8.24 -2.47
CA MET A 260 7.16 7.79 -2.84
C MET A 260 6.11 8.52 -2.01
N TRP A 261 4.92 8.68 -2.56
CA TRP A 261 3.73 9.06 -1.82
C TRP A 261 2.95 7.83 -1.40
N ARG A 262 2.40 7.88 -0.20
CA ARG A 262 1.51 6.89 0.37
C ARG A 262 0.27 7.61 0.85
N ILE A 263 -0.79 7.55 0.06
CA ILE A 263 -2.03 8.29 0.30
C ILE A 263 -3.13 7.30 0.68
N PHE A 264 -3.85 7.58 1.74
CA PHE A 264 -4.94 6.76 2.23
C PHE A 264 -6.27 7.34 1.78
N PHE A 265 -7.21 6.46 1.44
CA PHE A 265 -8.56 6.82 1.04
C PHE A 265 -9.56 6.03 1.85
N GLY A 266 -10.55 6.72 2.38
CA GLY A 266 -11.65 6.15 3.14
C GLY A 266 -12.92 6.06 2.30
N TRP A 267 -13.71 5.01 2.51
CA TRP A 267 -15.02 4.89 1.89
C TRP A 267 -16.04 5.71 2.67
N ILE A 268 -16.39 6.88 2.14
CA ILE A 268 -17.24 7.88 2.79
C ILE A 268 -18.32 8.30 1.77
N ASP A 269 -19.59 8.28 2.20
CA ASP A 269 -20.75 8.64 1.37
C ASP A 269 -20.85 7.88 0.03
N GLY A 270 -20.35 6.65 -0.01
CA GLY A 270 -20.42 5.79 -1.19
C GLY A 270 -19.31 6.01 -2.23
N TYR A 271 -18.27 6.74 -1.89
CA TYR A 271 -17.08 6.92 -2.73
C TYR A 271 -15.78 6.93 -1.90
N TYR A 272 -14.65 6.70 -2.56
CA TYR A 272 -13.35 6.83 -1.92
C TYR A 272 -12.93 8.30 -1.85
N GLN A 273 -12.66 8.76 -0.64
CA GLN A 273 -12.19 10.11 -0.34
C GLN A 273 -10.82 10.07 0.31
N CYS A 274 -9.94 11.01 -0.04
CA CYS A 274 -8.62 11.10 0.58
C CYS A 274 -8.76 11.39 2.08
N VAL A 275 -8.15 10.55 2.94
CA VAL A 275 -8.11 10.76 4.40
C VAL A 275 -6.73 11.17 4.89
N GLY A 276 -5.86 11.60 3.96
CA GLY A 276 -4.50 12.04 4.21
C GLY A 276 -3.45 11.03 3.72
N GLY A 277 -2.19 11.34 3.94
CA GLY A 277 -1.08 10.47 3.52
C GLY A 277 0.26 10.90 4.08
N LEU A 278 1.28 10.11 3.78
CA LEU A 278 2.67 10.42 4.09
C LEU A 278 3.52 10.29 2.83
N TRP A 279 4.51 11.16 2.66
CA TRP A 279 5.62 10.87 1.77
C TRP A 279 6.66 10.06 2.52
N PHE A 280 7.37 9.19 1.81
CA PHE A 280 8.47 8.39 2.34
C PHE A 280 9.70 8.64 1.49
N TRP A 281 10.82 8.92 2.13
CA TRP A 281 12.13 9.08 1.53
C TRP A 281 13.10 8.00 2.03
N ARG A 282 13.96 7.51 1.15
CA ARG A 282 15.04 6.57 1.48
C ARG A 282 16.22 6.70 0.51
N PRO A 283 17.48 6.48 0.91
CA PRO A 283 18.62 6.45 -0.03
C PRO A 283 18.63 5.22 -0.97
N ASN A 284 17.63 4.32 -0.85
CA ASN A 284 17.49 3.11 -1.67
C ASN A 284 16.18 3.12 -2.44
N LEU A 285 16.17 2.53 -3.64
CA LEU A 285 14.99 2.45 -4.51
C LEU A 285 13.84 1.62 -3.92
N LYS A 286 14.15 0.69 -3.01
CA LYS A 286 13.13 -0.05 -2.24
C LYS A 286 12.74 0.77 -1.00
N ILE A 287 11.78 1.67 -1.16
CA ILE A 287 11.46 2.73 -0.18
C ILE A 287 10.62 2.23 1.02
N HIS A 288 10.08 1.00 1.00
CA HIS A 288 9.14 0.53 2.02
C HIS A 288 9.77 0.26 3.41
N GLY A 289 9.31 1.00 4.43
CA GLY A 289 9.20 0.55 5.82
C GLY A 289 10.49 0.16 6.55
N ALA A 290 11.62 0.74 6.18
CA ALA A 290 12.91 0.47 6.79
C ALA A 290 13.26 1.52 7.86
N SER A 291 14.10 1.15 8.83
CA SER A 291 14.51 2.02 9.95
C SER A 291 15.34 3.24 9.52
N ASP A 292 15.88 3.22 8.31
CA ASP A 292 16.59 4.33 7.67
C ASP A 292 15.66 5.29 6.90
N SER A 293 14.34 5.05 6.90
CA SER A 293 13.38 5.91 6.20
C SER A 293 13.10 7.20 6.95
N ILE A 294 12.81 8.26 6.17
CA ILE A 294 12.26 9.52 6.64
C ILE A 294 10.86 9.62 6.04
N CYS A 295 9.86 10.03 6.82
CA CYS A 295 8.53 10.29 6.28
C CYS A 295 8.03 11.68 6.67
N GLY A 296 7.01 12.19 6.00
CA GLY A 296 6.37 13.43 6.43
C GLY A 296 4.93 13.53 5.92
N PRO A 297 4.10 14.41 6.51
CA PRO A 297 2.70 14.54 6.10
C PRO A 297 2.51 14.95 4.64
N LEU A 298 1.48 14.42 4.01
CA LEU A 298 0.91 14.91 2.75
C LEU A 298 -0.38 15.68 3.04
N ARG A 299 -0.44 16.94 2.58
CA ARG A 299 -1.56 17.87 2.76
C ARG A 299 -2.13 18.33 1.43
#